data_AF-A0A5C4X7A8-F1
#
_entry.id   AF-A0A5C4X7A8-F1
#
_cell.length_a   1.000
_cell.length_b   1.000
_cell.length_c   1.000
_cell.angle_alpha   90.00
_cell.angle_beta   90.00
_cell.angle_gamma   90.00
#
_symmetry.space_group_name_H-M   'P 1'
#
loop_
_entity.id
_entity.type
_entity.pdbx_description
1 polymer ?
#
loop_
_entity_poly.entity_id
_entity_poly.type
_entity_poly.pdbx_seq_one_letter_code
_entity_poly.pdbx_strand_id
1 'polypeptide(L)'
;MLLHARGAGPGADRIMAGACGSATRGSLDPAGPERPVLHQLPGAGPALGTRSPWRPRRTPQQDRPVMTASAALGLLRLFERGGIKLWVDGGWGVDALLGEQTRPHADLDVVLPVTDVPRARRLLSDAGFAVLREWLPTALAVRHPDGREVDLHPVTPTADGGGDQELFPPDPPFHHGPPTTGLLDGVEVLCVSAESQLRAHLGYEPQPEDRADALALASRSGLTLPDGY
;
A
#
# COMPACT_ATOMS: atom_id res chain seq x y z
N MET A 1 -28.56 -43.06 45.49
CA MET A 1 -29.94 -42.68 45.85
C MET A 1 -30.41 -41.70 44.79
N LEU A 2 -30.99 -42.21 43.69
CA LEU A 2 -32.43 -42.12 43.33
C LEU A 2 -32.88 -40.68 43.00
N LEU A 3 -33.67 -40.32 41.98
CA LEU A 3 -34.28 -40.91 40.77
C LEU A 3 -34.97 -39.67 40.08
N HIS A 4 -34.78 -39.38 38.79
CA HIS A 4 -35.76 -39.50 37.67
C HIS A 4 -37.10 -38.72 37.66
N ALA A 5 -37.51 -38.42 36.41
CA ALA A 5 -38.85 -38.13 35.81
C ALA A 5 -39.19 -36.63 35.56
N ARG A 6 -39.43 -36.12 34.34
CA ARG A 6 -40.31 -36.45 33.16
C ARG A 6 -41.80 -36.06 33.30
N GLY A 7 -42.29 -35.33 32.28
CA GLY A 7 -43.71 -35.14 31.86
C GLY A 7 -43.87 -33.78 31.15
N ALA A 8 -44.15 -33.59 29.84
CA ALA A 8 -45.06 -34.16 28.82
C ALA A 8 -46.46 -33.51 28.73
N GLY A 9 -46.61 -32.52 27.80
CA GLY A 9 -47.76 -32.04 26.98
C GLY A 9 -49.20 -31.97 27.54
N PRO A 10 -50.25 -31.75 26.70
CA PRO A 10 -50.34 -31.15 25.34
C PRO A 10 -51.58 -30.20 25.13
N GLY A 11 -51.79 -29.70 23.91
CA GLY A 11 -53.06 -29.10 23.41
C GLY A 11 -52.78 -28.18 22.20
N ALA A 12 -52.85 -28.58 20.93
CA ALA A 12 -53.97 -29.10 20.12
C ALA A 12 -55.12 -28.09 19.95
N ASP A 13 -55.21 -27.47 18.76
CA ASP A 13 -56.49 -27.48 18.04
C ASP A 13 -56.29 -27.49 16.51
N ARG A 14 -56.99 -28.45 15.90
CA ARG A 14 -57.24 -28.65 14.46
C ARG A 14 -58.42 -27.74 14.07
N ILE A 15 -58.68 -27.47 12.79
CA ILE A 15 -59.70 -28.20 11.99
C ILE A 15 -59.73 -27.50 10.60
N MET A 16 -59.37 -28.22 9.53
CA MET A 16 -60.24 -28.79 8.45
C MET A 16 -60.68 -27.76 7.38
N ALA A 17 -60.95 -28.09 6.11
CA ALA A 17 -60.66 -29.20 5.20
C ALA A 17 -61.36 -28.88 3.86
N GLY A 18 -60.84 -29.42 2.76
CA GLY A 18 -61.60 -29.85 1.55
C GLY A 18 -61.95 -28.76 0.53
N ALA A 19 -62.10 -29.03 -0.77
CA ALA A 19 -61.86 -30.23 -1.57
C ALA A 19 -61.96 -29.85 -3.07
N CYS A 20 -61.08 -30.43 -3.89
CA CYS A 20 -61.30 -31.10 -5.20
C CYS A 20 -62.46 -30.68 -6.14
N GLY A 21 -62.17 -30.49 -7.45
CA GLY A 21 -63.11 -30.80 -8.55
C GLY A 21 -63.05 -29.99 -9.86
N SER A 22 -62.10 -30.33 -10.75
CA SER A 22 -62.14 -30.47 -12.24
C SER A 22 -62.88 -29.52 -13.23
N ALA A 23 -62.19 -29.31 -14.37
CA ALA A 23 -62.64 -29.14 -15.78
C ALA A 23 -63.16 -27.74 -16.22
N THR A 24 -62.91 -27.15 -17.41
CA THR A 24 -62.24 -27.51 -18.68
C THR A 24 -62.11 -26.26 -19.59
N ARG A 25 -61.07 -26.26 -20.46
CA ARG A 25 -60.93 -25.68 -21.83
C ARG A 25 -60.92 -24.17 -22.14
N GLY A 26 -59.90 -23.83 -22.95
CA GLY A 26 -59.86 -22.76 -23.97
C GLY A 26 -59.11 -21.51 -23.51
N SER A 27 -58.30 -20.79 -24.29
CA SER A 27 -57.78 -20.88 -25.66
C SER A 27 -56.95 -19.60 -25.87
N LEU A 28 -55.78 -19.70 -26.53
CA LEU A 28 -55.03 -18.64 -27.25
C LEU A 28 -54.18 -17.61 -26.43
N ASP A 29 -52.87 -17.65 -26.73
CA ASP A 29 -51.81 -16.63 -26.58
C ASP A 29 -52.17 -15.25 -27.22
N PRO A 30 -51.43 -14.11 -27.01
CA PRO A 30 -49.99 -14.03 -26.70
C PRO A 30 -49.53 -12.86 -25.78
N ALA A 31 -48.19 -12.76 -25.63
CA ALA A 31 -47.40 -11.57 -25.28
C ALA A 31 -47.35 -11.16 -23.79
N GLY A 32 -46.37 -11.73 -23.08
CA GLY A 32 -45.84 -11.15 -21.85
C GLY A 32 -45.08 -9.84 -22.13
N PRO A 33 -44.96 -8.94 -21.14
CA PRO A 33 -44.30 -7.65 -21.34
C PRO A 33 -42.80 -7.85 -21.61
N GLU A 34 -42.34 -7.24 -22.70
CA GLU A 34 -40.96 -7.23 -23.14
C GLU A 34 -40.03 -6.69 -22.04
N ARG A 35 -38.94 -7.41 -21.79
CA ARG A 35 -37.82 -6.93 -20.97
C ARG A 35 -37.12 -5.82 -21.75
N PRO A 36 -36.76 -4.68 -21.12
CA PRO A 36 -36.11 -3.60 -21.85
C PRO A 36 -34.75 -4.08 -22.37
N VAL A 37 -34.58 -3.96 -23.69
CA VAL A 37 -33.33 -4.15 -24.41
C VAL A 37 -32.36 -3.07 -23.96
N LEU A 38 -31.28 -3.44 -23.27
CA LEU A 38 -30.16 -2.54 -23.01
C LEU A 38 -29.45 -2.30 -24.35
N HIS A 39 -29.66 -1.12 -24.93
CA HIS A 39 -28.82 -0.64 -26.03
C HIS A 39 -27.38 -0.57 -25.53
N GLN A 40 -26.50 -1.32 -26.20
CA GLN A 40 -25.05 -1.23 -26.02
C GLN A 40 -24.60 0.18 -26.44
N LEU A 41 -24.09 0.94 -25.48
CA LEU A 41 -23.34 2.16 -25.75
C LEU A 41 -21.93 1.80 -26.24
N PRO A 42 -21.38 2.54 -27.22
CA PRO A 42 -20.06 2.26 -27.77
C PRO A 42 -18.96 2.48 -26.72
N GLY A 43 -17.92 1.65 -26.82
CA GLY A 43 -16.85 1.52 -25.83
C GLY A 43 -16.22 2.83 -25.40
N ALA A 44 -16.26 3.07 -24.09
CA ALA A 44 -15.28 3.91 -23.42
C ALA A 44 -14.13 2.99 -22.97
N GLY A 45 -13.04 2.98 -23.75
CA GLY A 45 -11.76 2.58 -23.17
C GLY A 45 -11.43 3.55 -22.02
N PRO A 46 -10.84 3.11 -20.91
CA PRO A 46 -10.52 4.04 -19.84
C PRO A 46 -9.40 4.96 -20.33
N ALA A 47 -9.77 6.21 -20.60
CA ALA A 47 -8.84 7.31 -20.78
C ALA A 47 -8.65 8.03 -19.43
N LEU A 48 -7.39 8.39 -19.16
CA LEU A 48 -6.91 9.39 -18.20
C LEU A 48 -6.66 8.92 -16.75
N GLY A 49 -5.48 8.33 -16.59
CA GLY A 49 -4.55 8.45 -15.46
C GLY A 49 -5.12 8.82 -14.09
N THR A 50 -5.25 7.81 -13.23
CA THR A 50 -5.25 8.01 -11.79
C THR A 50 -3.89 8.55 -11.38
N ARG A 51 -3.88 9.78 -10.88
CA ARG A 51 -2.68 10.45 -10.35
C ARG A 51 -2.46 9.89 -8.94
N SER A 52 -1.34 9.22 -8.65
CA SER A 52 -1.02 8.91 -7.25
C SER A 52 -0.74 10.22 -6.51
N PRO A 53 -1.46 10.52 -5.43
CA PRO A 53 -1.21 11.70 -4.61
C PRO A 53 0.07 11.57 -3.75
N TRP A 54 0.73 10.41 -3.75
CA TRP A 54 1.88 10.07 -2.88
C TRP A 54 3.22 10.58 -3.37
N ARG A 55 3.43 10.51 -4.68
CA ARG A 55 4.59 11.08 -5.35
C ARG A 55 4.07 12.17 -6.28
N PRO A 56 4.08 13.46 -5.87
CA PRO A 56 3.85 14.56 -6.80
C PRO A 56 4.83 14.42 -7.96
N ARG A 57 4.58 15.11 -9.08
CA ARG A 57 5.62 15.29 -10.10
C ARG A 57 6.90 15.78 -9.40
N ARG A 58 7.85 14.87 -9.23
CA ARG A 58 9.21 15.21 -8.83
C ARG A 58 9.74 16.08 -9.97
N THR A 59 10.41 17.19 -9.64
CA THR A 59 11.27 17.82 -10.65
C THR A 59 12.22 16.74 -11.17
N PRO A 60 12.56 16.74 -12.47
CA PRO A 60 13.47 15.75 -13.02
C PRO A 60 14.69 15.60 -12.10
N GLN A 61 15.03 14.37 -11.75
CA GLN A 61 16.14 14.08 -10.83
C GLN A 61 17.47 14.72 -11.28
N GLN A 62 17.57 15.08 -12.56
CA GLN A 62 18.74 15.64 -13.24
C GLN A 62 19.35 16.90 -12.57
N ASP A 63 18.57 17.67 -11.79
CA ASP A 63 19.06 18.89 -11.12
C ASP A 63 19.24 18.76 -9.59
N ARG A 64 18.93 17.59 -9.00
CA ARG A 64 19.06 17.38 -7.55
C ARG A 64 20.45 16.84 -7.20
N PRO A 65 21.08 17.32 -6.10
CA PRO A 65 22.31 16.73 -5.60
C PRO A 65 22.15 15.23 -5.34
N VAL A 66 23.10 14.44 -5.84
CA VAL A 66 23.13 12.99 -5.64
C VAL A 66 23.53 12.67 -4.20
N MET A 67 22.73 11.85 -3.53
CA MET A 67 23.08 11.22 -2.27
C MET A 67 23.97 10.00 -2.55
N THR A 68 25.07 9.88 -1.83
CA THR A 68 25.93 8.68 -1.88
C THR A 68 25.44 7.61 -0.91
N ALA A 69 25.80 6.34 -1.13
CA ALA A 69 25.46 5.26 -0.20
C ALA A 69 26.03 5.53 1.20
N SER A 70 27.25 6.06 1.29
CA SER A 70 27.84 6.49 2.56
C SER A 70 27.03 7.59 3.27
N ALA A 71 26.43 8.52 2.53
CA ALA A 71 25.57 9.55 3.11
C ALA A 71 24.25 8.96 3.61
N ALA A 72 23.62 8.07 2.83
CA ALA A 72 22.43 7.32 3.25
C ALA A 72 22.70 6.52 4.53
N LEU A 73 23.76 5.70 4.55
CA LEU A 73 24.20 4.95 5.74
C LEU A 73 24.50 5.87 6.94
N GLY A 74 25.04 7.07 6.70
CA GLY A 74 25.25 8.07 7.74
C GLY A 74 23.94 8.52 8.42
N LEU A 75 22.88 8.69 7.64
CA LEU A 75 21.54 9.02 8.12
C LEU A 75 20.89 7.82 8.83
N LEU A 76 21.02 6.61 8.29
CA LEU A 76 20.51 5.40 8.96
C LEU A 76 21.14 5.23 10.36
N ARG A 77 22.46 5.42 10.47
CA ARG A 77 23.15 5.41 11.77
C ARG A 77 22.72 6.54 12.69
N LEU A 78 22.29 7.69 12.17
CA LEU A 78 21.73 8.78 12.98
C LEU A 78 20.42 8.34 13.64
N PHE A 79 19.52 7.71 12.87
CA PHE A 79 18.26 7.17 13.41
C PHE A 79 18.50 6.03 14.39
N GLU A 80 19.43 5.13 14.10
CA GLU A 80 19.79 4.01 14.98
C GLU A 80 20.33 4.48 16.33
N ARG A 81 21.29 5.41 16.35
CA ARG A 81 21.77 6.04 17.60
C ARG A 81 20.66 6.80 18.31
N GLY A 82 19.76 7.36 17.51
CA GLY A 82 18.52 7.96 17.94
C GLY A 82 17.46 6.96 18.37
N GLY A 83 17.75 5.65 18.47
CA GLY A 83 16.86 4.60 18.95
C GLY A 83 15.55 4.44 18.15
N ILE A 84 15.58 4.78 16.86
CA ILE A 84 14.45 4.64 15.95
C ILE A 84 14.75 3.46 15.02
N LYS A 85 13.85 2.47 15.03
CA LYS A 85 13.90 1.36 14.08
C LYS A 85 13.08 1.75 12.86
N LEU A 86 13.70 1.73 11.69
CA LEU A 86 13.08 2.10 10.43
C LEU A 86 13.46 1.12 9.32
N TRP A 87 12.76 1.21 8.19
CA TRP A 87 13.02 0.42 6.99
C TRP A 87 13.37 1.36 5.85
N VAL A 88 14.45 1.05 5.13
CA VAL A 88 14.79 1.77 3.89
C VAL A 88 13.73 1.45 2.82
N ASP A 89 13.19 2.48 2.20
CA ASP A 89 12.19 2.40 1.15
C ASP A 89 12.69 3.06 -0.15
N GLY A 90 11.88 3.04 -1.20
CA GLY A 90 12.17 3.71 -2.46
C GLY A 90 13.45 3.22 -3.12
N GLY A 91 14.12 4.10 -3.87
CA GLY A 91 15.28 3.72 -4.69
C GLY A 91 16.45 3.11 -3.91
N TRP A 92 16.75 3.64 -2.71
CA TRP A 92 17.75 3.02 -1.84
C TRP A 92 17.29 1.67 -1.31
N GLY A 93 16.00 1.48 -1.04
CA GLY A 93 15.45 0.18 -0.64
C GLY A 93 15.55 -0.86 -1.77
N VAL A 94 15.27 -0.45 -3.02
CA VAL A 94 15.45 -1.29 -4.20
C VAL A 94 16.90 -1.72 -4.35
N ASP A 95 17.83 -0.77 -4.32
CA ASP A 95 19.26 -1.07 -4.44
C ASP A 95 19.76 -1.94 -3.26
N ALA A 96 19.19 -1.78 -2.06
CA ALA A 96 19.48 -2.68 -0.95
C ALA A 96 19.06 -4.12 -1.24
N LEU A 97 17.90 -4.34 -1.85
CA LEU A 97 17.41 -5.68 -2.22
C LEU A 97 18.22 -6.30 -3.37
N LEU A 98 18.72 -5.47 -4.28
CA LEU A 98 19.57 -5.91 -5.39
C LEU A 98 21.02 -6.18 -4.92
N GLY A 99 21.45 -5.49 -3.86
CA GLY A 99 22.80 -5.56 -3.31
C GLY A 99 23.83 -4.74 -4.10
N GLU A 100 23.37 -3.87 -5.01
CA GLU A 100 24.19 -2.99 -5.82
C GLU A 100 23.47 -1.68 -6.12
N GLN A 101 24.22 -0.61 -6.34
CA GLN A 101 23.64 0.68 -6.71
C GLN A 101 23.33 0.70 -8.21
N THR A 102 22.05 0.76 -8.59
CA THR A 102 21.63 0.69 -10.01
C THR A 102 21.50 2.05 -10.68
N ARG A 103 21.32 3.12 -9.89
CA ARG A 103 21.18 4.50 -10.36
C ARG A 103 21.58 5.52 -9.29
N PRO A 104 21.81 6.80 -9.63
CA PRO A 104 21.89 7.85 -8.63
C PRO A 104 20.56 8.00 -7.87
N HIS A 105 20.64 8.37 -6.60
CA HIS A 105 19.50 8.69 -5.72
C HIS A 105 19.63 10.11 -5.19
N ALA A 106 18.52 10.83 -5.05
CA ALA A 106 18.53 12.23 -4.57
C ALA A 106 17.95 12.39 -3.15
N ASP A 107 17.31 11.35 -2.63
CA ASP A 107 16.67 11.29 -1.32
C ASP A 107 16.87 9.93 -0.67
N LEU A 108 16.58 9.88 0.63
CA LEU A 108 16.41 8.66 1.41
C LEU A 108 14.93 8.58 1.85
N ASP A 109 14.18 7.64 1.27
CA ASP A 109 12.82 7.30 1.70
C ASP A 109 12.91 6.28 2.86
N VAL A 110 12.20 6.50 3.98
CA VAL A 110 12.17 5.56 5.11
C VAL A 110 10.79 5.36 5.70
N VAL A 111 10.46 4.12 6.04
CA VAL A 111 9.25 3.75 6.77
C VAL A 111 9.57 3.64 8.26
N LEU A 112 8.74 4.24 9.12
CA LEU A 112 8.92 4.24 10.57
C LEU A 112 7.58 4.28 11.32
N PRO A 113 7.53 3.80 12.58
CA PRO A 113 6.32 3.92 13.40
C PRO A 113 5.89 5.39 13.55
N VAL A 114 4.59 5.66 13.41
CA VAL A 114 4.02 7.01 13.54
C VAL A 114 4.34 7.66 14.89
N THR A 115 4.48 6.84 15.94
CA THR A 115 4.87 7.29 17.28
C THR A 115 6.31 7.82 17.36
N ASP A 116 7.19 7.43 16.42
CA ASP A 116 8.58 7.87 16.37
C ASP A 116 8.78 9.16 15.56
N VAL A 117 7.77 9.61 14.80
CA VAL A 117 7.86 10.83 13.96
C VAL A 117 8.32 12.07 14.76
N PRO A 118 7.81 12.38 15.96
CA PRO A 118 8.30 13.52 16.72
C PRO A 118 9.79 13.40 17.10
N ARG A 119 10.28 12.18 17.35
CA ARG A 119 11.68 11.92 17.67
C ARG A 119 12.57 12.03 16.43
N ALA A 120 12.13 11.46 15.30
CA ALA A 120 12.79 11.57 14.00
C ALA A 120 12.93 13.04 13.59
N ARG A 121 11.86 13.83 13.69
CA ARG A 121 11.85 15.26 13.40
C ARG A 121 12.88 16.03 14.23
N ARG A 122 12.96 15.76 15.53
CA ARG A 122 13.95 16.40 16.41
C ARG A 122 15.39 16.03 16.02
N LEU A 123 15.68 14.74 15.82
CA LEU A 123 17.01 14.29 15.41
C LEU A 123 17.47 14.93 14.08
N LEU A 124 16.57 15.01 13.11
CA LEU A 124 16.85 15.63 11.82
C LEU A 124 17.05 17.15 11.96
N SER A 125 16.20 17.81 12.77
CA SER A 125 16.35 19.24 13.08
C SER A 125 17.68 19.55 13.77
N ASP A 126 18.08 18.75 14.75
CA ASP A 126 19.36 18.89 15.46
C ASP A 126 20.55 18.64 14.52
N ALA A 127 20.36 17.80 13.49
CA ALA A 127 21.33 17.57 12.42
C ALA A 127 21.28 18.62 11.30
N GLY A 128 20.50 19.70 11.45
CA GLY A 128 20.46 20.83 10.52
C GLY A 128 19.47 20.69 9.35
N PHE A 129 18.60 19.67 9.36
CA PHE A 129 17.54 19.54 8.36
C PHE A 129 16.37 20.48 8.69
N ALA A 130 15.79 21.08 7.65
CA ALA A 130 14.57 21.86 7.74
C ALA A 130 13.40 21.12 7.06
N VAL A 131 12.18 21.39 7.52
CA VAL A 131 10.97 20.86 6.87
C VAL A 131 10.89 21.40 5.44
N LEU A 132 10.86 20.48 4.48
CA LEU A 132 10.63 20.78 3.07
C LEU A 132 9.13 20.69 2.75
N ARG A 133 8.46 19.68 3.32
CA ARG A 133 7.05 19.39 3.07
C ARG A 133 6.47 18.60 4.23
N GLU A 134 5.33 19.03 4.75
CA GLU A 134 4.68 18.42 5.91
C GLU A 134 3.25 17.99 5.58
N TRP A 135 3.05 16.69 5.48
CA TRP A 135 1.78 16.04 5.14
C TRP A 135 1.45 14.94 6.15
N LEU A 136 1.74 15.14 7.43
CA LEU A 136 1.41 14.11 8.43
C LEU A 136 -0.12 13.90 8.52
N PRO A 137 -0.60 12.67 8.74
CA PRO A 137 0.17 11.44 9.00
C PRO A 137 0.77 10.75 7.75
N THR A 138 0.38 11.17 6.54
CA THR A 138 0.82 10.63 5.24
C THR A 138 2.34 10.59 5.07
N ALA A 139 3.02 11.74 5.19
CA ALA A 139 4.46 11.85 4.96
C ALA A 139 5.08 13.12 5.55
N LEU A 140 6.38 13.12 5.77
CA LEU A 140 7.16 14.32 6.14
C LEU A 140 8.50 14.31 5.39
N ALA A 141 8.70 15.31 4.52
CA ALA A 141 9.97 15.53 3.84
C ALA A 141 10.78 16.60 4.58
N VAL A 142 12.06 16.33 4.79
CA VAL A 142 13.03 17.30 5.31
C VAL A 142 14.23 17.39 4.38
N ARG A 143 14.85 18.57 4.31
CA ARG A 143 16.03 18.80 3.49
C ARG A 143 17.10 19.53 4.28
N HIS A 144 18.34 19.08 4.13
CA HIS A 144 19.51 19.73 4.67
C HIS A 144 20.06 20.75 3.65
N PRO A 145 20.70 21.86 4.07
CA PRO A 145 21.24 22.87 3.15
C PRO A 145 22.25 22.35 2.10
N ASP A 146 22.89 21.20 2.35
CA ASP A 146 23.78 20.54 1.38
C ASP A 146 23.04 19.71 0.31
N GLY A 147 21.70 19.74 0.31
CA GLY A 147 20.85 19.11 -0.69
C GLY A 147 20.33 17.73 -0.32
N ARG A 148 20.82 17.09 0.75
CA ARG A 148 20.29 15.79 1.21
C ARG A 148 18.84 15.93 1.64
N GLU A 149 18.00 15.04 1.15
CA GLU A 149 16.57 14.96 1.49
C GLU A 149 16.24 13.63 2.13
N VAL A 150 15.38 13.67 3.15
CA VAL A 150 14.84 12.49 3.81
C VAL A 150 13.32 12.58 3.79
N ASP A 151 12.68 11.58 3.19
CA ASP A 151 11.23 11.42 3.13
C ASP A 151 10.84 10.38 4.18
N LEU A 152 10.09 10.80 5.19
CA LEU A 152 9.56 9.94 6.24
C LEU A 152 8.15 9.46 5.85
N HIS A 153 7.93 8.15 5.93
CA HIS A 153 6.66 7.47 5.68
C HIS A 153 6.16 6.82 6.98
N PRO A 154 5.33 7.54 7.77
CA PRO A 154 4.82 7.04 9.03
C PRO A 154 3.85 5.86 8.83
N VAL A 155 3.98 4.83 9.66
CA VAL A 155 3.07 3.68 9.68
C VAL A 155 2.52 3.42 11.08
N THR A 156 1.28 2.96 11.17
CA THR A 156 0.77 2.31 12.38
C THR A 156 1.18 0.83 12.32
N PRO A 157 1.97 0.32 13.29
CA PRO A 157 2.42 -1.08 13.26
C PRO A 157 1.26 -2.07 13.29
N THR A 158 1.38 -3.15 12.51
CA THR A 158 0.38 -4.22 12.40
C THR A 158 0.87 -5.52 13.03
N ALA A 159 -0.05 -6.44 13.31
CA ALA A 159 0.24 -7.68 14.06
C ALA A 159 1.15 -8.67 13.32
N ASP A 160 1.24 -8.58 12.00
CA ASP A 160 2.13 -9.38 11.16
C ASP A 160 3.59 -8.91 11.19
N GLY A 161 3.86 -7.74 11.79
CA GLY A 161 5.17 -7.10 11.83
C GLY A 161 5.39 -6.05 10.74
N GLY A 162 4.38 -5.79 9.91
CA GLY A 162 4.33 -4.69 8.94
C GLY A 162 3.79 -3.39 9.54
N GLY A 163 3.19 -2.56 8.69
CA GLY A 163 2.53 -1.34 9.13
C GLY A 163 1.64 -0.67 8.08
N ASP A 164 0.57 -0.04 8.54
CA ASP A 164 -0.38 0.68 7.71
C ASP A 164 -0.02 2.16 7.63
N GLN A 165 0.29 2.64 6.43
CA GLN A 165 0.53 4.04 6.14
C GLN A 165 -0.81 4.70 5.78
N GLU A 166 -1.24 5.67 6.57
CA GLU A 166 -2.44 6.45 6.26
C GLU A 166 -2.27 7.18 4.94
N LEU A 167 -3.27 7.10 4.05
CA LEU A 167 -3.25 7.82 2.79
C LEU A 167 -4.16 9.06 2.73
N PHE A 168 -3.97 9.92 1.73
CA PHE A 168 -4.82 11.07 1.48
C PHE A 168 -6.18 10.55 1.02
N PRO A 169 -7.28 11.07 1.58
CA PRO A 169 -8.61 10.72 1.09
C PRO A 169 -8.75 10.96 -0.42
N PRO A 170 -9.42 10.06 -1.16
CA PRO A 170 -10.23 8.93 -0.68
C PRO A 170 -9.46 7.60 -0.59
N ASP A 171 -8.14 7.59 -0.77
CA ASP A 171 -7.38 6.35 -0.85
C ASP A 171 -7.33 5.64 0.52
N PRO A 172 -7.52 4.30 0.57
CA PRO A 172 -7.37 3.54 1.80
C PRO A 172 -5.89 3.50 2.22
N PRO A 173 -5.59 3.22 3.50
CA PRO A 173 -4.21 3.03 3.96
C PRO A 173 -3.43 2.03 3.10
N PHE A 174 -2.16 2.33 2.83
CA PHE A 174 -1.26 1.39 2.18
C PHE A 174 -0.61 0.49 3.23
N HIS A 175 -0.80 -0.81 3.09
CA HIS A 175 -0.18 -1.79 3.98
C HIS A 175 1.22 -2.16 3.47
N HIS A 176 2.25 -1.83 4.24
CA HIS A 176 3.60 -2.39 4.12
C HIS A 176 3.65 -3.72 4.84
N GLY A 177 4.08 -4.78 4.15
CA GLY A 177 4.34 -6.07 4.80
C GLY A 177 5.56 -6.01 5.74
N PRO A 178 5.88 -7.10 6.45
CA PRO A 178 7.03 -7.14 7.34
C PRO A 178 8.33 -6.80 6.59
N PRO A 179 9.25 -6.06 7.23
CA PRO A 179 10.51 -5.69 6.60
C PRO A 179 11.39 -6.91 6.35
N THR A 180 12.29 -6.79 5.38
CA THR A 180 13.35 -7.75 5.10
C THR A 180 14.73 -7.09 5.26
N THR A 181 15.80 -7.84 5.03
CA THR A 181 17.16 -7.31 4.99
C THR A 181 17.68 -7.17 3.56
N GLY A 182 18.51 -6.15 3.35
CA GLY A 182 19.24 -5.89 2.11
C GLY A 182 20.63 -5.34 2.40
N LEU A 183 21.42 -5.07 1.36
CA LEU A 183 22.80 -4.58 1.46
C LEU A 183 22.97 -3.22 0.79
N LEU A 184 23.37 -2.21 1.55
CA LEU A 184 23.81 -0.91 1.04
C LEU A 184 25.32 -0.79 1.23
N ASP A 185 26.08 -0.76 0.13
CA ASP A 185 27.55 -0.68 0.17
C ASP A 185 28.18 -1.77 1.08
N GLY A 186 27.63 -2.99 1.00
CA GLY A 186 28.02 -4.13 1.83
C GLY A 186 27.54 -4.11 3.28
N VAL A 187 26.81 -3.08 3.71
CA VAL A 187 26.22 -2.97 5.05
C VAL A 187 24.79 -3.48 5.05
N GLU A 188 24.47 -4.40 5.95
CA GLU A 188 23.11 -4.90 6.12
C GLU A 188 22.18 -3.79 6.66
N VAL A 189 21.01 -3.63 6.02
CA VAL A 189 19.97 -2.69 6.42
C VAL A 189 18.60 -3.37 6.42
N LEU A 190 17.70 -2.95 7.32
CA LEU A 190 16.28 -3.27 7.20
C LEU A 190 15.67 -2.45 6.07
N CYS A 191 14.91 -3.09 5.19
CA CYS A 191 14.26 -2.45 4.05
C CYS A 191 12.86 -3.01 3.80
N VAL A 192 12.06 -2.24 3.07
CA VAL A 192 10.73 -2.64 2.61
C VAL A 192 10.86 -3.85 1.69
N SER A 193 9.97 -4.83 1.83
CA SER A 193 10.02 -6.07 1.03
C SER A 193 9.84 -5.80 -0.47
N ALA A 194 10.32 -6.73 -1.31
CA ALA A 194 10.17 -6.62 -2.76
C ALA A 194 8.69 -6.53 -3.19
N GLU A 195 7.81 -7.30 -2.54
CA GLU A 195 6.37 -7.28 -2.79
C GLU A 195 5.75 -5.94 -2.42
N SER A 196 6.21 -5.31 -1.33
CA SER A 196 5.67 -4.02 -0.91
C SER A 196 6.18 -2.88 -1.79
N GLN A 197 7.46 -2.90 -2.19
CA GLN A 197 8.03 -1.98 -3.18
C GLN A 197 7.27 -2.04 -4.52
N LEU A 198 7.06 -3.24 -5.07
CA LEU A 198 6.31 -3.41 -6.33
C LEU A 198 4.84 -2.97 -6.21
N ARG A 199 4.19 -3.16 -5.05
CA ARG A 199 2.82 -2.67 -4.85
C ARG A 199 2.76 -1.16 -4.67
N ALA A 200 3.76 -0.52 -4.07
CA ALA A 200 3.79 0.94 -3.87
C ALA A 200 3.81 1.71 -5.21
N HIS A 201 4.27 1.04 -6.25
CA HIS A 201 4.30 1.48 -7.64
C HIS A 201 2.92 1.42 -8.35
N LEU A 202 1.89 0.83 -7.73
CA LEU A 202 0.54 0.81 -8.25
C LEU A 202 -0.18 2.16 -8.03
N GLY A 203 -0.96 2.60 -9.02
CA GLY A 203 -1.85 3.76 -8.87
C GLY A 203 -1.31 5.10 -9.38
N TYR A 204 -0.12 5.13 -10.01
CA TYR A 204 0.33 6.26 -10.83
C TYR A 204 1.00 5.83 -12.13
N GLU A 205 1.15 6.79 -13.05
CA GLU A 205 2.01 6.65 -14.22
C GLU A 205 3.48 6.67 -13.80
N PRO A 206 4.20 5.54 -13.91
CA PRO A 206 5.57 5.45 -13.42
C PRO A 206 6.54 6.21 -14.31
N GLN A 207 7.51 6.87 -13.67
CA GLN A 207 8.64 7.49 -14.35
C GLN A 207 9.59 6.42 -14.89
N PRO A 208 10.51 6.76 -15.82
CA PRO A 208 11.49 5.81 -16.34
C PRO A 208 12.30 5.09 -15.25
N GLU A 209 12.67 5.80 -14.18
CA GLU A 209 13.36 5.24 -13.02
C GLU A 209 12.47 4.26 -12.24
N ASP A 210 11.19 4.56 -12.03
CA ASP A 210 10.24 3.64 -11.37
C ASP A 210 10.11 2.34 -12.18
N ARG A 211 10.03 2.43 -13.52
CA ARG A 211 9.96 1.25 -14.41
C ARG A 211 11.23 0.42 -14.33
N ALA A 212 12.41 1.06 -14.33
CA ALA A 212 13.69 0.38 -14.22
C ALA A 212 13.82 -0.35 -12.87
N ASP A 213 13.48 0.32 -11.76
CA ASP A 213 13.51 -0.22 -10.40
C ASP A 213 12.57 -1.45 -10.30
N ALA A 214 11.32 -1.32 -10.77
CA ALA A 214 10.34 -2.41 -10.73
C ALA A 214 10.78 -3.62 -11.57
N LEU A 215 11.30 -3.40 -12.79
CA LEU A 215 11.80 -4.46 -13.65
C LEU A 215 12.97 -5.22 -13.02
N ALA A 216 13.95 -4.50 -12.47
CA ALA A 216 15.11 -5.09 -11.81
C ALA A 216 14.67 -5.92 -10.59
N LEU A 217 13.78 -5.37 -9.78
CA LEU A 217 13.30 -6.00 -8.55
C LEU A 217 12.47 -7.25 -8.83
N ALA A 218 11.55 -7.18 -9.79
CA ALA A 218 10.74 -8.31 -10.24
C ALA A 218 11.63 -9.45 -10.77
N SER A 219 12.61 -9.11 -11.62
CA SER A 219 13.56 -10.08 -12.18
C SER A 219 14.41 -10.76 -11.10
N ARG A 220 14.90 -10.00 -10.10
CA ARG A 220 15.73 -10.55 -9.01
C ARG A 220 14.93 -11.41 -8.04
N SER A 221 13.67 -11.05 -7.79
CA SER A 221 12.83 -11.68 -6.76
C SER A 221 11.94 -12.79 -7.31
N GLY A 222 11.91 -12.99 -8.64
CA GLY A 222 11.00 -13.95 -9.28
C GLY A 222 9.52 -13.56 -9.16
N LEU A 223 9.25 -12.27 -8.97
CA LEU A 223 7.89 -11.72 -8.82
C LEU A 223 7.37 -11.24 -10.17
N THR A 224 6.06 -11.29 -10.34
CA THR A 224 5.40 -10.70 -11.51
C THR A 224 5.28 -9.19 -11.32
N LEU A 225 5.52 -8.44 -12.39
CA LEU A 225 5.22 -7.02 -12.39
C LEU A 225 3.72 -6.77 -12.19
N PRO A 226 3.35 -5.68 -11.49
CA PRO A 226 1.95 -5.28 -11.42
C PRO A 226 1.43 -4.84 -12.79
N ASP A 227 0.11 -4.94 -13.01
CA ASP A 227 -0.53 -4.45 -14.23
C ASP A 227 -0.21 -2.96 -14.47
N GLY A 228 0.28 -2.62 -15.66
CA GLY A 228 0.67 -1.24 -16.04
C GLY A 228 2.19 -0.97 -16.06
N TYR A 229 3.01 -1.96 -15.69
CA TYR A 229 4.47 -1.93 -15.83
C TYR A 229 4.99 -2.59 -17.10
#